data_AF-A0A3P7L9K7-F1
#
_entry.id   AF-A0A3P7L9K7-F1
#
_cell.length_a   1.000
_cell.length_b   1.000
_cell.length_c   1.000
_cell.angle_alpha   90.00
_cell.angle_beta   90.00
_cell.angle_gamma   90.00
#
_symmetry.space_group_name_H-M   'P 1'
#
loop_
_entity.id
_entity.type
_entity.pdbx_description
1 polymer ?
#
loop_
_entity_poly.entity_id
_entity_poly.type
_entity_poly.pdbx_seq_one_letter_code
_entity_poly.pdbx_strand_id
1 'polypeptide(L)' 'MSADDSEIINLLQISPSNRTVEDLTRLFQHLRSIEGLVGSGPSSHRDAALREVCRIARPLRAKGDTLLYRKDDPTDC' A
#
# COMPACT_ATOMS: atom_id res chain seq x y z
N MET A 1 8.59 -15.61 -0.40
CA MET A 1 7.45 -14.69 -0.23
C MET A 1 6.33 -15.49 0.39
N SER A 2 5.63 -14.95 1.39
CA SER A 2 4.48 -15.63 1.96
C SER A 2 3.36 -15.73 0.91
N ALA A 3 2.47 -16.72 1.04
CA ALA A 3 1.28 -16.82 0.21
C ALA A 3 0.43 -15.54 0.34
N ASP A 4 0.33 -15.01 1.56
CA ASP A 4 -0.39 -13.78 1.90
C ASP A 4 0.20 -12.56 1.16
N ASP A 5 1.52 -12.40 1.14
CA ASP A 5 2.18 -11.28 0.44
C ASP A 5 1.89 -11.31 -1.07
N SER A 6 1.82 -12.50 -1.64
CA SER A 6 1.54 -12.70 -3.06
C SER A 6 0.09 -12.35 -3.39
N GLU A 7 -0.85 -12.70 -2.53
CA GLU A 7 -2.26 -12.32 -2.65
C GLU A 7 -2.43 -10.80 -2.59
N ILE A 8 -1.79 -10.14 -1.61
CA ILE A 8 -1.86 -8.68 -1.46
C ILE A 8 -1.28 -7.96 -2.67
N ILE A 9 -0.16 -8.43 -3.21
CA ILE A 9 0.41 -7.87 -4.44
C ILE A 9 -0.59 -8.01 -5.60
N ASN A 10 -1.25 -9.15 -5.73
CA ASN A 10 -2.27 -9.35 -6.77
C ASN A 10 -3.47 -8.39 -6.59
N LEU A 11 -3.93 -8.16 -5.36
CA LEU A 11 -4.98 -7.17 -5.07
C LEU A 11 -4.54 -5.74 -5.44
N LEU A 12 -3.28 -5.38 -5.16
CA LEU A 12 -2.72 -4.09 -5.55
C LEU A 12 -2.59 -3.95 -7.08
N GLN A 13 -2.47 -5.05 -7.83
CA GLN A 13 -2.44 -5.01 -9.29
C GLN A 13 -3.81 -4.67 -9.91
N ILE A 14 -4.92 -4.87 -9.18
CA ILE A 14 -6.24 -4.44 -9.62
C ILE A 14 -6.26 -2.91 -9.74
N SER A 15 -6.79 -2.40 -10.85
CA SER A 15 -6.97 -0.96 -11.07
C SER A 15 -7.72 -0.32 -9.89
N PRO A 16 -7.29 0.84 -9.37
CA PRO A 16 -7.99 1.59 -8.32
C PRO A 16 -9.51 1.72 -8.52
N SER A 17 -9.94 1.91 -9.77
CA SER A 17 -11.37 2.06 -10.12
C SER A 17 -12.19 0.78 -10.01
N ASN A 18 -11.53 -0.39 -9.98
CA ASN A 18 -12.16 -1.70 -10.11
C ASN A 18 -12.05 -2.53 -8.83
N ARG A 19 -11.42 -2.01 -7.77
CA ARG A 19 -11.32 -2.70 -6.49
C ARG A 19 -12.68 -2.78 -5.83
N THR A 20 -13.08 -3.97 -5.40
CA THR A 20 -14.31 -4.14 -4.64
C THR A 20 -14.13 -3.70 -3.19
N VAL A 21 -15.23 -3.60 -2.46
CA VAL A 21 -15.20 -3.34 -1.01
C VAL A 21 -14.46 -4.46 -0.26
N GLU A 22 -14.58 -5.71 -0.73
CA GLU A 22 -13.86 -6.83 -0.12
C GLU A 22 -12.35 -6.71 -0.34
N ASP A 23 -11.91 -6.35 -1.55
CA ASP A 23 -10.49 -6.12 -1.86
C ASP A 23 -9.90 -5.04 -0.95
N LEU A 24 -10.59 -3.90 -0.83
CA LEU A 24 -10.16 -2.79 0.01
C LEU A 24 -10.10 -3.18 1.49
N THR A 25 -11.02 -4.03 1.95
CA THR A 25 -11.04 -4.51 3.33
C THR A 25 -9.84 -5.41 3.62
N ARG A 26 -9.51 -6.33 2.71
CA ARG A 26 -8.33 -7.21 2.83
C ARG A 26 -7.03 -6.40 2.81
N LEU A 27 -6.90 -5.47 1.87
CA LEU A 27 -5.75 -4.55 1.81
C LEU A 27 -5.60 -3.75 3.10
N PHE A 28 -6.69 -3.22 3.65
CA PHE A 28 -6.67 -2.44 4.88
C PHE A 28 -6.20 -3.26 6.07
N GLN A 29 -6.70 -4.48 6.23
CA GLN A 29 -6.29 -5.38 7.32
C GLN A 29 -4.80 -5.71 7.24
N HIS A 30 -4.30 -5.99 6.04
CA HIS A 30 -2.89 -6.30 5.85
C HIS A 30 -2.00 -5.07 6.07
N LEU A 31 -2.30 -3.90 5.46
CA LEU A 31 -1.47 -2.71 5.66
C LEU A 31 -1.45 -2.23 7.11
N ARG A 32 -2.53 -2.49 7.87
CA ARG A 32 -2.60 -2.17 9.30
C ARG A 32 -1.68 -3.03 10.16
N SER A 33 -1.18 -4.16 9.68
CA SER A 33 -0.21 -4.98 10.42
C SER A 33 1.24 -4.52 10.23
N ILE A 34 1.51 -3.64 9.26
CA ILE A 34 2.86 -3.14 8.96
C ILE A 34 3.30 -2.16 10.03
N GLU A 35 4.36 -2.50 10.77
CA GLU A 35 4.88 -1.73 11.92
C GLU A 35 5.07 -0.23 11.60
N GLY A 36 5.67 0.10 10.46
CA GLY A 36 5.92 1.49 10.03
C GLY A 36 4.64 2.30 9.71
N LEU A 37 3.51 1.63 9.50
CA LEU A 37 2.20 2.26 9.30
C LEU A 37 1.39 2.33 10.61
N VAL A 38 1.79 1.61 11.65
CA VAL A 38 1.12 1.55 12.97
C VAL A 38 1.49 2.72 13.89
N GLY A 39 2.25 3.70 13.40
CA GLY A 39 2.77 4.86 14.14
C GLY A 39 1.82 5.50 15.17
N SER A 40 2.42 6.00 16.24
CA SER A 40 1.78 6.61 17.42
C SER A 40 1.06 7.92 17.08
N GLY A 41 -0.14 7.82 16.53
CA GLY A 41 -1.06 8.92 16.31
C GLY A 41 -2.52 8.49 16.54
N PRO A 42 -3.49 9.42 16.50
CA PRO A 42 -4.90 9.07 16.66
C PRO A 42 -5.32 8.06 15.59
N SER A 43 -5.87 6.93 16.04
CA SER A 43 -6.22 5.80 15.16
C SER A 43 -7.20 6.19 14.05
N SER A 44 -8.07 7.17 14.27
CA SER A 44 -9.07 7.63 13.29
C SER A 44 -8.44 8.28 12.04
N HIS A 45 -7.48 9.19 12.22
CA HIS A 45 -6.80 9.87 11.11
C HIS A 45 -5.92 8.88 10.32
N ARG A 46 -5.23 7.99 11.04
CA ARG A 46 -4.44 6.92 10.43
C ARG A 46 -5.31 5.98 9.59
N ASP A 47 -6.42 5.51 10.15
CA ASP A 47 -7.29 4.56 9.45
C ASP A 47 -7.94 5.21 8.20
N ALA A 48 -8.27 6.51 8.25
CA ALA A 48 -8.73 7.26 7.08
C ALA A 48 -7.66 7.35 5.99
N ALA A 49 -6.42 7.71 6.35
CA ALA A 49 -5.30 7.76 5.41
C ALA A 49 -5.00 6.37 4.81
N LEU A 50 -5.04 5.32 5.64
CA LEU A 50 -4.76 3.95 5.20
C LEU A 50 -5.84 3.45 4.22
N ARG A 51 -7.11 3.80 4.44
CA ARG A 51 -8.18 3.50 3.48
C ARG A 51 -7.95 4.19 2.13
N GLU A 52 -7.48 5.42 2.16
CA GLU A 52 -7.15 6.14 0.93
C GLU A 52 -5.97 5.49 0.20
N VAL A 53 -4.92 5.08 0.93
CA VAL A 53 -3.81 4.28 0.38
C VAL A 53 -4.32 2.98 -0.25
N CYS A 54 -5.21 2.24 0.42
CA CYS A 54 -5.80 1.02 -0.14
C CYS A 54 -6.55 1.28 -1.46
N ARG A 55 -7.11 2.48 -1.63
CA ARG A 55 -7.83 2.87 -2.83
C ARG A 55 -6.89 3.18 -3.99
N ILE A 56 -5.80 3.89 -3.76
CA ILE A 56 -4.97 4.47 -4.84
C ILE A 56 -3.64 3.74 -5.09
N ALA A 57 -3.13 2.98 -4.13
CA ALA A 57 -1.80 2.39 -4.19
C ALA A 57 -1.64 1.43 -5.37
N ARG A 58 -0.42 1.36 -5.92
CA ARG A 58 -0.05 0.45 -7.02
C ARG A 58 1.27 -0.26 -6.70
N PRO A 59 1.44 -1.53 -7.08
CA PRO A 59 2.65 -2.26 -6.80
C PRO A 59 3.71 -1.87 -7.83
N LEU A 60 4.92 -1.59 -7.37
CA LEU A 60 6.09 -1.39 -8.21
C LEU A 60 7.00 -2.62 -8.11
N ARG A 61 7.26 -3.28 -9.23
CA ARG A 61 8.23 -4.37 -9.30
C ARG A 61 9.60 -3.81 -9.69
N ALA A 62 10.47 -3.65 -8.70
CA ALA A 62 11.84 -3.24 -8.88
C ALA A 62 12.79 -4.45 -8.96
N LYS A 63 13.80 -4.41 -9.82
CA LYS A 63 14.91 -5.37 -9.83
C LYS A 63 15.90 -5.04 -8.70
N GLY A 64 16.74 -5.99 -8.29
CA GLY A 64 17.65 -5.83 -7.15
C GLY A 64 18.48 -4.54 -7.15
N ASP A 65 18.99 -4.13 -8.31
CA ASP A 65 19.87 -2.96 -8.42
C ASP A 65 19.11 -1.68 -8.84
N THR A 66 17.78 -1.66 -8.71
CA THR A 66 16.96 -0.52 -9.12
C THR A 66 17.03 0.59 -8.07
N LEU A 67 17.57 1.74 -8.47
CA LEU A 67 17.49 2.97 -7.69
C LEU A 67 16.06 3.53 -7.77
N LEU A 68 15.35 3.60 -6.65
CA LEU A 68 13.97 4.08 -6.60
C LEU A 68 13.84 5.60 -6.67
N TYR A 69 14.76 6.31 -6.05
CA TYR A 69 14.82 7.76 -6.05
C TYR A 69 16.26 8.20 -5.80
N ARG A 70 16.63 9.40 -6.26
CA ARG A 70 17.85 10.07 -5.81
C ARG A 70 17.50 11.08 -4.73
N LYS A 71 18.48 11.34 -3.88
CA LYS A 71 18.44 12.50 -3.00
C LYS A 71 18.27 13.74 -3.88
N ASP A 72 17.38 14.63 -3.46
CA ASP A 72 17.04 15.89 -4.13
C ASP A 72 16.23 15.75 -5.45
N ASP A 73 15.76 14.54 -5.79
CA ASP A 73 14.75 14.38 -6.84
C ASP A 73 13.44 15.06 -6.41
N PRO A 74 12.75 15.76 -7.33
CA PRO A 74 11.41 16.26 -7.04
C PRO A 74 10.47 15.09 -6.74
N THR A 75 9.66 15.23 -5.69
CA THR A 75 8.64 14.23 -5.36
C THR A 75 7.54 14.25 -6.43
N ASP A 76 7.14 13.07 -6.90
CA ASP A 76 5.94 12.91 -7.71
C ASP A 76 4.72 13.36 -6.89
N CYS A 77 4.16 14.51 -7.25
CA CYS A 77 2.96 15.12 -6.62
C CYS A 77 1.75 14.89 -7.52
#